data_AF-A0AAX4K6F3-F1
#
_entry.id   AF-A0AAX4K6F3-F1
#
_cell.length_a   1.000
_cell.length_b   1.000
_cell.length_c   1.000
_cell.angle_alpha   90.00
_cell.angle_beta   90.00
_cell.angle_gamma   90.00
#
_symmetry.space_group_name_H-M   'P 1'
#
loop_
_entity.id
_entity.type
_entity.pdbx_description
1 polymer ?
#
loop_
_entity_poly.entity_id
_entity_poly.type
_entity_poly.pdbx_seq_one_letter_code
_entity_poly.pdbx_strand_id
1 'polypeptide(L)'
;MSQPSTSTSSSETTQPDGENTTIKLSIEEKQQNRIKALKEELEGLKIQLGDHDANQIVQNHIKLLHEYNEIKDTTQALIGKYAQITGRTVREIHVDMDLPLMDG
;
A
#
# COMPACT_ATOMS: atom_id res chain seq x y z
N MET A 1 63.25 3.84 -52.76
CA MET A 1 62.00 3.19 -53.22
C MET A 1 61.15 2.91 -52.00
N SER A 2 59.85 3.23 -52.10
CA SER A 2 58.91 3.40 -50.99
C SER A 2 58.20 2.12 -50.53
N GLN A 3 57.57 2.23 -49.35
CA GLN A 3 56.37 1.54 -48.77
C GLN A 3 56.69 0.71 -47.50
N PRO A 4 55.75 0.51 -46.55
CA PRO A 4 54.71 1.39 -46.01
C PRO A 4 54.54 1.32 -44.46
N SER A 5 53.47 1.99 -44.01
CA SER A 5 53.02 2.42 -42.69
C SER A 5 52.63 1.37 -41.62
N THR A 6 52.37 1.94 -40.44
CA THR A 6 51.39 1.59 -39.38
C THR A 6 51.80 0.67 -38.22
N SER A 7 51.97 1.35 -37.08
CA SER A 7 51.18 1.17 -35.85
C SER A 7 51.41 -0.11 -35.04
N THR A 8 52.32 0.02 -34.08
CA THR A 8 52.16 -0.36 -32.67
C THR A 8 51.37 -1.64 -32.42
N SER A 9 52.06 -2.77 -32.58
CA SER A 9 51.80 -3.97 -31.79
C SER A 9 52.62 -3.88 -30.51
N SER A 10 51.96 -3.72 -29.37
CA SER A 10 52.53 -4.02 -28.05
C SER A 10 51.37 -4.38 -27.13
N SER A 11 50.86 -5.58 -27.34
CA SER A 11 50.05 -6.30 -26.39
C SER A 11 50.99 -6.94 -25.37
N GLU A 12 51.13 -6.34 -24.19
CA GLU A 12 51.50 -7.01 -22.96
C GLU A 12 51.23 -6.08 -21.77
N THR A 13 50.35 -6.48 -20.86
CA THR A 13 50.65 -6.76 -19.45
C THR A 13 49.32 -6.92 -18.68
N THR A 14 49.30 -7.95 -17.83
CA THR A 14 48.63 -8.04 -16.51
C THR A 14 47.38 -8.90 -16.41
N GLN A 15 47.56 -10.06 -15.77
CA GLN A 15 46.55 -10.95 -15.19
C GLN A 15 45.65 -10.21 -14.17
N PRO A 16 44.32 -10.47 -14.16
CA PRO A 16 43.56 -10.39 -12.90
C PRO A 16 42.37 -11.40 -12.86
N ASP A 17 42.60 -12.70 -13.01
CA ASP A 17 41.48 -13.68 -13.01
C ASP A 17 41.11 -14.21 -11.60
N GLY A 18 42.01 -14.10 -10.61
CA GLY A 18 41.78 -14.63 -9.25
C GLY A 18 41.03 -13.69 -8.29
N GLU A 19 41.35 -12.39 -8.32
CA GLU A 19 40.74 -11.40 -7.42
C GLU A 19 39.30 -11.05 -7.83
N ASN A 20 39.01 -10.98 -9.13
CA ASN A 20 37.67 -10.70 -9.63
C ASN A 20 36.68 -11.82 -9.28
N THR A 21 37.11 -13.07 -9.35
CA THR A 21 36.30 -14.24 -8.96
C THR A 21 36.03 -14.25 -7.45
N THR A 22 37.04 -13.93 -6.64
CA THR A 22 36.91 -13.88 -5.16
C THR A 22 35.99 -12.73 -4.71
N ILE A 23 36.10 -11.56 -5.35
CA ILE A 23 35.23 -10.41 -5.07
C ILE A 23 33.80 -10.71 -5.49
N LYS A 24 33.57 -11.37 -6.64
CA LYS A 24 32.24 -11.80 -7.07
C LYS A 24 31.60 -12.78 -6.09
N LEU A 25 32.33 -13.79 -5.64
CA LEU A 25 31.86 -14.75 -4.64
C LEU A 25 31.48 -14.05 -3.32
N SER A 26 32.30 -13.11 -2.84
CA SER A 26 32.00 -12.35 -1.62
C SER A 26 30.77 -11.43 -1.77
N ILE A 27 30.55 -10.87 -2.97
CA ILE A 27 29.35 -10.08 -3.27
C ILE A 27 28.11 -10.97 -3.29
N GLU A 28 28.19 -12.15 -3.92
CA GLU A 28 27.09 -13.11 -3.98
C GLU A 28 26.72 -13.63 -2.59
N GLU A 29 27.70 -13.94 -1.74
CA GLU A 29 27.47 -14.33 -0.33
C GLU A 29 26.80 -13.20 0.47
N LYS A 30 27.26 -11.96 0.32
CA LYS A 30 26.63 -10.80 0.99
C LYS A 30 25.20 -10.58 0.51
N GLN A 31 24.93 -10.74 -0.78
CA GLN A 31 23.59 -10.62 -1.35
C GLN A 31 22.69 -11.75 -0.85
N GLN A 32 23.17 -13.00 -0.83
CA GLN A 32 22.41 -14.14 -0.31
C GLN A 32 22.06 -13.96 1.17
N ASN A 33 23.03 -13.51 1.98
CA ASN A 33 22.79 -13.21 3.40
C ASN A 33 21.77 -12.08 3.58
N ARG A 34 21.83 -11.03 2.74
CA ARG A 34 20.85 -9.94 2.77
C ARG A 34 19.45 -10.43 2.38
N ILE A 35 19.34 -11.26 1.34
CA ILE A 35 18.07 -11.86 0.92
C ILE A 35 17.50 -12.75 2.02
N LYS A 36 18.34 -13.54 2.69
CA LYS A 36 17.91 -14.40 3.78
C LYS A 36 17.37 -13.59 4.97
N ALA A 37 18.10 -12.57 5.40
CA ALA A 37 17.66 -11.67 6.47
C ALA A 37 16.33 -10.97 6.13
N LEU A 38 16.18 -10.49 4.90
CA LEU A 38 14.93 -9.85 4.44
C LEU A 38 13.76 -10.84 4.39
N LYS A 39 14.01 -12.12 4.07
CA LYS A 39 12.98 -13.17 4.09
C LYS A 39 12.54 -13.50 5.52
N GLU A 40 13.48 -13.60 6.45
CA GLU A 40 13.17 -13.83 7.88
C GLU A 40 12.37 -12.67 8.47
N GLU A 41 12.73 -11.43 8.13
CA GLU A 41 11.98 -10.23 8.50
C GLU A 41 10.57 -10.22 7.89
N LEU A 42 10.43 -10.57 6.61
CA LEU A 42 9.12 -10.68 5.95
C LEU A 42 8.22 -11.73 6.62
N GLU A 43 8.76 -12.90 6.95
CA GLU A 43 8.00 -13.94 7.66
C GLU A 43 7.59 -13.48 9.06
N GLY A 44 8.47 -12.79 9.80
CA GLY A 44 8.13 -12.19 11.09
C GLY A 44 7.01 -11.15 10.99
N LEU A 45 7.09 -10.24 10.01
CA LEU A 45 6.06 -9.24 9.75
C LEU A 45 4.73 -9.87 9.32
N LYS A 46 4.79 -10.93 8.51
CA LYS A 46 3.61 -11.67 8.05
C LYS A 46 2.91 -12.40 9.20
N ILE A 47 3.66 -12.98 10.13
CA ILE A 47 3.13 -13.59 11.36
C ILE A 47 2.49 -12.51 12.25
N GLN A 48 3.13 -11.36 12.40
CA GLN A 48 2.63 -10.25 13.23
C GLN A 48 1.36 -9.62 12.66
N LEU A 49 1.23 -9.51 11.33
CA LEU A 49 0.04 -9.01 10.67
C LEU A 49 -1.11 -10.04 10.68
N GLY A 50 -0.78 -11.33 10.84
CA GLY A 50 -1.73 -12.44 10.73
C GLY A 50 -2.27 -12.57 9.30
N ASP A 51 -3.24 -13.47 9.10
CA ASP A 51 -3.97 -13.61 7.82
C ASP A 51 -5.01 -12.49 7.62
N HIS A 52 -4.79 -11.33 8.24
CA HIS A 52 -5.66 -10.18 8.09
C HIS A 52 -5.37 -9.52 6.75
N ASP A 53 -6.15 -9.88 5.75
CA ASP A 53 -6.14 -9.20 4.47
C ASP A 53 -6.55 -7.73 4.68
N ALA A 54 -5.56 -6.84 4.66
CA ALA A 54 -5.75 -5.41 4.84
C ALA A 54 -6.78 -4.86 3.85
N ASN A 55 -6.86 -5.42 2.63
CA ASN A 55 -7.88 -5.03 1.68
C ASN A 55 -9.27 -5.45 2.15
N GLN A 56 -9.45 -6.65 2.70
CA GLN A 56 -10.75 -7.06 3.25
C GLN A 56 -11.20 -6.19 4.42
N ILE A 57 -10.28 -5.82 5.32
CA ILE A 57 -10.61 -4.93 6.43
C ILE A 57 -11.09 -3.57 5.92
N VAL A 58 -10.35 -2.97 4.99
CA VAL A 58 -10.72 -1.68 4.39
C VAL A 58 -12.05 -1.79 3.64
N GLN A 59 -12.25 -2.84 2.85
CA GLN A 59 -13.50 -3.09 2.13
C GLN A 59 -14.70 -3.26 3.08
N ASN A 60 -14.51 -3.94 4.22
CA ASN A 60 -15.56 -4.08 5.23
C ASN A 60 -15.92 -2.73 5.86
N HIS A 61 -14.94 -1.88 6.15
CA HIS A 61 -15.19 -0.53 6.66
C HIS A 61 -15.89 0.37 5.63
N ILE A 62 -15.50 0.28 4.36
CA ILE A 62 -16.17 1.00 3.26
C ILE A 62 -17.65 0.59 3.16
N LYS A 63 -17.93 -0.72 3.23
CA LYS A 63 -19.32 -1.22 3.22
C LYS A 63 -20.13 -0.68 4.40
N LEU A 64 -19.56 -0.74 5.60
CA LEU A 64 -20.24 -0.25 6.81
C LEU A 64 -20.55 1.25 6.73
N LEU A 65 -19.63 2.05 6.19
CA LEU A 65 -19.86 3.48 5.98
C LEU A 65 -20.97 3.74 4.97
N HIS A 66 -21.01 3.00 3.86
CA HIS A 66 -22.09 3.12 2.89
C HIS A 66 -23.44 2.74 3.48
N GLU A 67 -23.51 1.62 4.21
CA GLU A 67 -24.74 1.16 4.87
C GLU A 67 -25.22 2.18 5.92
N TYR A 68 -24.32 2.71 6.74
CA TYR A 68 -24.67 3.78 7.69
C TYR A 68 -25.24 5.01 6.98
N ASN A 69 -24.57 5.48 5.93
CA ASN A 69 -25.02 6.66 5.18
C ASN A 69 -26.38 6.41 4.52
N GLU A 70 -26.61 5.24 3.92
CA GLU A 70 -27.90 4.89 3.31
C GLU A 70 -29.04 4.86 4.34
N ILE A 71 -28.80 4.27 5.51
CA ILE A 71 -29.77 4.24 6.61
C ILE A 71 -30.05 5.67 7.10
N LYS A 72 -29.00 6.47 7.30
CA LYS A 72 -29.11 7.87 7.73
C LYS A 72 -29.92 8.70 6.73
N ASP A 73 -29.60 8.62 5.45
CA ASP A 73 -30.27 9.38 4.39
C ASP A 73 -31.73 8.97 4.23
N THR A 74 -32.01 7.66 4.28
CA THR A 74 -33.39 7.14 4.25
C THR A 74 -34.19 7.62 5.46
N THR A 75 -33.61 7.58 6.65
CA THR A 75 -34.23 8.08 7.88
C THR A 75 -34.52 9.57 7.78
N GLN A 76 -33.56 10.37 7.31
CA GLN A 76 -33.73 11.80 7.12
C GLN A 76 -34.83 12.12 6.12
N ALA A 77 -34.92 11.36 5.03
CA ALA A 77 -36.00 11.49 4.05
C ALA A 77 -37.39 11.16 4.65
N LEU A 78 -37.47 10.12 5.49
CA LEU A 78 -38.68 9.78 6.22
C LEU A 78 -39.09 10.89 7.19
N ILE A 79 -38.15 11.44 7.96
CA ILE A 79 -38.41 12.57 8.86
C ILE A 79 -38.91 13.78 8.07
N GLY A 80 -38.33 14.08 6.91
CA GLY A 80 -38.79 15.13 6.01
C GLY A 80 -40.25 14.95 5.57
N LYS A 81 -40.64 13.73 5.19
CA LYS A 81 -42.03 13.42 4.83
C LYS A 81 -42.96 13.50 6.05
N TYR A 82 -42.54 13.03 7.21
CA TYR A 82 -43.31 13.10 8.44
C TYR A 82 -43.58 14.54 8.89
N ALA A 83 -42.55 15.40 8.80
CA ALA A 83 -42.65 16.83 9.02
C ALA A 83 -43.69 17.48 8.09
N GLN A 84 -43.66 17.15 6.79
CA GLN A 84 -44.64 17.64 5.81
C GLN A 84 -46.08 17.24 6.16
N ILE A 85 -46.31 15.97 6.55
CA ILE A 85 -47.65 15.47 6.89
C ILE A 85 -48.19 16.11 8.16
N THR A 86 -47.32 16.36 9.14
CA THR A 86 -47.69 16.91 10.45
C THR A 86 -47.72 18.44 10.47
N GLY A 87 -47.29 19.11 9.40
CA GLY A 87 -47.17 20.56 9.33
C GLY A 87 -46.09 21.12 10.27
N ARG A 88 -45.19 20.27 10.76
CA ARG A 88 -44.09 20.61 11.66
C ARG A 88 -42.80 20.74 10.87
N THR A 89 -41.82 21.43 11.42
CA THR A 89 -40.49 21.52 10.85
C THR A 89 -39.69 20.26 11.16
N VAL A 90 -38.74 19.91 10.30
CA VAL A 90 -37.80 18.79 10.52
C VAL A 90 -37.08 18.93 11.87
N ARG A 91 -36.77 20.17 12.28
CA ARG A 91 -36.13 20.47 13.56
C ARG A 91 -37.00 20.10 14.76
N GLU A 92 -38.30 20.40 14.72
CA GLU A 92 -39.23 20.02 15.79
C GLU A 92 -39.35 18.50 15.90
N ILE A 93 -39.38 17.78 14.77
CA ILE A 93 -39.41 16.32 14.79
C ILE A 93 -38.13 15.72 15.39
N HIS A 94 -36.95 16.29 15.08
CA HIS A 94 -35.69 15.84 15.68
C HIS A 94 -35.69 16.02 17.20
N VAL A 95 -36.21 17.15 17.70
CA VAL A 95 -36.36 17.41 19.13
C VAL A 95 -37.35 16.46 19.78
N ASP A 96 -38.49 16.21 19.13
CA ASP A 96 -39.53 15.28 19.62
C ASP A 96 -39.04 13.82 19.67
N MET A 97 -38.15 13.44 18.75
CA MET A 97 -37.61 12.08 18.63
C MET A 97 -36.25 11.89 19.33
N ASP A 98 -35.74 12.92 20.01
CA ASP A 98 -34.40 12.93 20.65
C ASP A 98 -33.26 12.56 19.67
N LEU A 99 -33.38 13.01 18.41
CA LEU A 99 -32.41 12.78 17.35
C LEU A 99 -31.47 13.97 17.20
N PRO A 100 -30.16 13.76 17.03
CA PRO A 100 -29.22 14.84 16.77
C PRO A 100 -29.53 15.52 15.43
N LEU A 101 -29.59 16.86 15.45
CA LEU A 101 -30.00 17.70 14.32
C LEU A 101 -29.05 17.63 13.11
N MET A 102 -27.80 17.20 13.33
CA MET A 102 -26.81 16.84 12.31
C MET A 102 -25.56 16.32 13.01
N ASP A 103 -24.99 15.22 12.51
CA ASP A 103 -23.57 14.89 12.78
C ASP A 103 -22.74 15.77 11.83
N GLY A 104 -22.00 16.73 12.39
CA GLY A 104 -21.12 17.63 11.64
C GLY A 104 -19.89 16.94 11.07
#